data_AF-A0A7Y4RS13-F1
#
_entry.id   AF-A0A7Y4RS13-F1
#
_cell.length_a   1.000
_cell.length_b   1.000
_cell.length_c   1.000
_cell.angle_alpha   90.00
_cell.angle_beta   90.00
_cell.angle_gamma   90.00
#
_symmetry.space_group_name_H-M   'P 1'
#
loop_
_entity.id
_entity.type
_entity.pdbx_description
1 polymer ?
#
loop_
_entity_poly.entity_id
_entity_poly.type
_entity_poly.pdbx_seq_one_letter_code
_entity_poly.pdbx_strand_id
1 'polypeptide(L)'
;MASRELKITRIGNSRGVRLPAESLKRYGLGDRVIMEERADGILLRPVGHAVAKLTWEETARAIAAGAEDWSEWDAVSADGLAQIPWEPGKQRRVAESKAGYRRGKAKRK
;
A
#
# COMPACT_ATOMS: atom_id res chain seq x y z
N MET A 1 4.22 -2.32 -21.93
CA MET A 1 4.48 -3.62 -21.29
C MET A 1 5.50 -4.36 -22.16
N ALA A 2 6.57 -4.89 -21.59
CA ALA A 2 7.55 -5.67 -22.35
C ALA A 2 7.23 -7.16 -22.22
N SER A 3 6.78 -7.78 -23.30
CA SER A 3 6.63 -9.23 -23.40
C SER A 3 7.94 -9.83 -23.94
N ARG A 4 8.36 -10.96 -23.36
CA ARG A 4 9.51 -11.73 -23.82
C ARG A 4 9.16 -13.21 -23.79
N GLU A 5 9.52 -13.91 -24.86
CA GLU A 5 9.40 -15.36 -24.91
C GLU A 5 10.52 -15.99 -24.06
N LEU A 6 10.15 -16.95 -23.22
CA LEU A 6 11.08 -17.66 -22.34
C LEU A 6 11.09 -19.15 -22.66
N LYS A 7 12.28 -19.75 -22.59
CA LYS A 7 12.44 -21.18 -22.84
C LYS A 7 11.96 -22.00 -21.64
N ILE A 8 11.10 -22.98 -21.92
CA ILE A 8 10.70 -24.01 -20.97
C ILE A 8 11.66 -25.21 -21.13
N THR A 9 12.21 -25.68 -20.01
CA THR A 9 13.08 -26.85 -19.96
C THR A 9 12.51 -27.94 -19.08
N ARG A 10 12.81 -29.19 -19.39
CA ARG A 10 12.39 -30.34 -18.58
C ARG A 10 13.25 -30.45 -17.32
N ILE A 11 12.60 -30.68 -16.17
CA ILE A 11 13.24 -30.94 -14.87
C ILE A 11 12.58 -32.21 -14.33
N GLY A 12 13.12 -33.38 -14.70
CA GLY A 12 12.51 -34.68 -14.39
C GLY A 12 11.09 -34.82 -14.96
N ASN A 13 10.10 -35.03 -14.07
CA ASN A 13 8.67 -35.10 -14.41
C ASN A 13 7.99 -33.73 -14.51
N SER A 14 8.71 -32.65 -14.20
CA SER A 14 8.21 -31.28 -14.21
C SER A 14 8.83 -30.44 -15.33
N ARG A 15 8.33 -29.22 -15.49
CA ARG A 15 8.85 -28.21 -16.41
C ARG A 15 9.31 -26.99 -15.60
N GLY A 16 10.41 -26.38 -16.02
CA GLY A 16 10.92 -25.12 -15.47
C GLY A 16 10.99 -24.05 -16.55
N VAL A 17 10.74 -22.80 -16.17
CA VAL A 17 10.91 -21.63 -17.03
C VAL A 17 12.26 -20.98 -16.71
N ARG A 18 13.09 -20.71 -17.72
CA ARG A 18 14.35 -20.00 -17.52
C ARG A 18 14.09 -18.49 -17.39
N LEU A 19 14.26 -17.96 -16.19
CA LEU A 19 14.16 -16.52 -15.92
C LEU A 19 15.54 -15.85 -16.07
N PRO A 20 15.65 -14.70 -16.76
CA PRO A 20 16.88 -13.91 -16.80
C PRO A 20 17.30 -13.46 -15.41
N ALA A 21 18.61 -13.44 -15.13
CA ALA A 21 19.16 -13.03 -13.84
C ALA A 21 18.79 -11.59 -13.46
N GLU A 22 18.68 -10.69 -14.44
CA GLU A 22 18.24 -9.32 -14.23
C GLU A 22 16.79 -9.24 -13.69
N SER A 23 15.92 -10.12 -14.17
CA SER A 23 14.53 -10.21 -13.67
C SER A 23 14.49 -10.74 -12.25
N LEU A 24 15.28 -11.77 -11.93
CA LEU A 24 15.37 -12.29 -10.56
C LEU A 24 15.80 -11.21 -9.57
N LYS A 25 16.84 -10.44 -9.91
CA LYS A 25 17.33 -9.33 -9.08
C LYS A 25 16.30 -8.20 -8.94
N ARG A 26 15.69 -7.77 -10.04
CA ARG A 26 14.71 -6.68 -10.06
C ARG A 26 13.51 -6.98 -9.17
N TYR A 27 13.05 -8.22 -9.16
CA TYR A 27 11.86 -8.65 -8.41
C TYR A 27 12.20 -9.34 -7.08
N GLY A 28 13.47 -9.36 -6.67
CA GLY A 28 13.90 -9.97 -5.42
C GLY A 28 13.57 -11.46 -5.29
N LEU A 29 13.53 -12.18 -6.42
CA LEU A 29 13.22 -13.61 -6.44
C LEU A 29 14.49 -14.40 -6.04
N GLY A 30 14.46 -15.01 -4.86
CA GLY A 30 15.50 -15.92 -4.38
C GLY A 30 15.24 -17.37 -4.80
N ASP A 31 15.70 -18.33 -4.00
CA ASP A 31 15.58 -19.77 -4.28
C ASP A 31 14.14 -20.30 -4.23
N ARG A 32 13.24 -19.58 -3.55
CA ARG A 32 11.84 -19.97 -3.39
C ARG A 32 10.92 -18.83 -3.78
N VAL A 33 9.87 -19.17 -4.50
CA VAL A 33 8.81 -18.26 -4.94
C VAL A 33 7.45 -18.87 -4.62
N ILE A 34 6.45 -18.03 -4.43
CA ILE A 34 5.06 -18.44 -4.33
C ILE A 34 4.44 -18.29 -5.71
N MET A 35 3.85 -19.37 -6.19
CA MET A 35 3.11 -19.41 -7.44
C MET A 35 1.62 -19.25 -7.14
N GLU A 36 0.98 -18.29 -7.77
CA GLU A 36 -0.48 -18.08 -7.72
C GLU A 36 -1.06 -18.32 -9.10
N GLU A 37 -2.10 -19.15 -9.18
CA GLU A 37 -2.85 -19.37 -10.41
C GLU A 37 -3.86 -18.23 -10.62
N ARG A 38 -3.82 -17.61 -11.80
CA ARG A 38 -4.71 -16.53 -12.25
C ARG A 38 -5.41 -16.98 -13.54
N ALA A 39 -6.45 -16.25 -13.93
CA ALA A 39 -7.24 -16.59 -15.13
C ALA A 39 -6.41 -16.52 -16.43
N ASP A 40 -5.39 -15.68 -16.44
CA ASP A 40 -4.53 -15.37 -17.59
C ASP A 40 -3.12 -15.99 -17.48
N GLY A 41 -2.81 -16.71 -16.39
CA GLY A 41 -1.54 -17.38 -16.23
C GLY A 41 -1.10 -17.61 -14.79
N ILE A 42 0.21 -17.70 -14.58
CA ILE A 42 0.83 -17.86 -13.25
C ILE A 42 1.51 -16.56 -12.83
N LEU A 43 1.29 -16.15 -11.58
CA LEU A 43 2.01 -15.05 -10.96
C LEU A 43 3.04 -15.62 -9.99
N LEU A 44 4.31 -15.25 -10.16
CA LEU A 44 5.39 -15.61 -9.25
C LEU A 44 5.70 -14.42 -8.35
N ARG A 45 5.61 -14.60 -7.03
CA ARG A 45 5.99 -13.61 -6.02
C ARG A 45 7.10 -14.16 -5.12
N PRO A 46 8.00 -13.31 -4.59
CA PRO A 46 9.02 -13.77 -3.65
C PRO A 46 8.37 -14.35 -2.38
N VAL A 47 9.04 -15.32 -1.76
CA VAL A 47 8.63 -15.84 -0.44
C VAL A 47 8.99 -14.81 0.62
N GLY A 48 8.01 -14.43 1.44
CA GLY A 48 8.16 -13.39 2.46
C GLY A 48 7.69 -12.02 1.99
N HIS A 49 7.85 -11.01 2.85
CA HIS A 49 7.60 -9.63 2.44
C HIS A 49 8.71 -9.22 1.46
N ALA A 50 8.34 -8.95 0.20
CA ALA A 50 9.27 -8.56 -0.89
C ALA A 50 10.18 -7.36 -0.53
N VAL A 51 9.78 -6.62 0.48
CA VAL A 51 10.60 -5.73 1.28
C VAL A 51 10.18 -6.07 2.71
N ALA A 52 11.10 -6.43 3.60
CA ALA A 52 10.80 -6.43 5.03
C ALA A 52 10.42 -5.01 5.39
N LYS A 53 9.12 -4.69 5.24
CA LYS A 53 8.59 -3.41 5.65
C LYS A 53 8.84 -3.37 7.14
N LEU A 54 9.54 -2.31 7.58
CA LEU A 54 9.66 -2.01 8.99
C LEU A 54 8.26 -2.13 9.61
N THR A 55 8.20 -2.67 10.81
CA THR A 55 7.00 -2.54 11.63
C THR A 55 6.65 -1.05 11.77
N TRP A 56 5.39 -0.75 12.10
CA TRP A 56 5.00 0.64 12.37
C TRP A 56 5.88 1.30 13.43
N GLU A 57 6.29 0.53 14.45
CA GLU A 57 7.17 1.00 15.52
C GLU A 57 8.57 1.32 14.99
N GLU A 58 9.16 0.45 14.18
CA GLU A 58 10.46 0.68 13.56
C GLU A 58 10.42 1.84 12.55
N THR A 59 9.31 1.99 11.81
CA THR A 59 9.11 3.11 10.88
C THR A 59 9.03 4.43 11.64
N ALA A 60 8.27 4.49 12.73
CA ALA A 60 8.17 5.68 13.58
C ALA A 60 9.53 6.04 14.19
N ARG A 61 10.31 5.05 14.64
CA ARG A 61 11.67 5.26 15.15
C ARG A 61 12.61 5.80 14.08
N ALA A 62 12.54 5.26 12.85
CA ALA A 62 13.35 5.72 11.73
C ALA A 62 13.02 7.17 11.32
N ILE A 63 11.73 7.52 11.26
CA ILE A 63 11.27 8.90 10.99
C ILE A 63 11.75 9.85 12.09
N ALA A 64 11.58 9.48 13.36
CA ALA A 64 12.04 10.29 14.49
C ALA A 64 13.57 10.50 14.48
N ALA A 65 14.34 9.50 14.06
CA ALA A 65 15.79 9.59 13.94
C ALA A 65 16.27 10.39 12.72
N GLY A 66 15.43 10.52 11.68
CA GLY A 66 15.76 11.19 10.43
C GLY A 66 15.99 12.70 10.55
N ALA A 67 15.54 13.32 11.65
CA ALA A 67 15.66 14.77 11.92
C ALA A 67 15.30 15.62 10.69
N GLU A 68 14.25 15.20 9.98
CA GLU A 68 13.81 15.83 8.75
C GLU A 68 13.35 17.26 9.03
N ASP A 69 13.80 18.20 8.18
CA ASP A 69 13.39 19.60 8.27
C ASP A 69 12.06 19.78 7.53
N TRP A 70 11.00 20.03 8.30
CA TRP A 70 9.66 20.31 7.78
C TRP A 70 9.30 21.81 7.83
N SER A 71 10.28 22.69 8.11
CA SER A 71 10.05 24.13 8.27
C SER A 71 9.46 24.79 7.01
N GLU A 72 9.68 24.21 5.82
CA GLU A 72 9.05 24.68 4.57
C GLU A 72 7.52 24.56 4.60
N TRP A 73 6.97 23.60 5.36
CA TRP A 73 5.52 23.41 5.51
C TRP A 73 4.89 24.36 6.54
N ASP A 74 5.67 24.85 7.51
CA ASP A 74 5.20 25.84 8.48
C ASP A 74 4.75 27.13 7.79
N ALA A 75 5.40 27.53 6.68
CA ALA A 75 5.03 28.72 5.91
C ALA A 75 3.65 28.60 5.21
N VAL A 76 3.12 27.39 5.05
CA VAL A 76 1.85 27.10 4.35
C VAL A 76 0.68 26.90 5.32
N SER A 77 0.95 26.86 6.63
CA SER A 77 0.00 26.50 7.69
C SER A 77 -1.05 27.57 8.05
N ALA A 78 -1.15 28.67 7.29
CA ALA A 78 -2.19 29.69 7.47
C ALA A 78 -3.56 29.26 6.89
N ASP A 79 -4.00 28.04 7.18
CA ASP A 79 -5.28 27.47 6.71
C ASP A 79 -6.50 27.84 7.60
N GLY A 80 -6.26 28.60 8.67
CA GLY A 80 -7.28 29.07 9.61
C GLY A 80 -7.65 28.07 10.71
N LEU A 81 -7.01 26.89 10.78
CA LEU A 81 -7.26 25.89 11.83
C LEU A 81 -6.92 26.39 13.23
N ALA A 82 -5.96 27.32 13.36
CA ALA A 82 -5.57 27.94 14.62
C ALA A 82 -6.71 28.74 15.30
N GLN A 83 -7.71 29.17 14.52
CA GLN A 83 -8.86 29.93 15.03
C GLN A 83 -10.04 29.03 15.42
N ILE A 84 -9.92 27.71 15.24
CA ILE A 84 -10.99 26.76 15.54
C ILE A 84 -10.99 26.46 17.05
N PRO A 85 -12.13 26.64 17.75
CA PRO A 85 -12.27 26.21 19.13
C PRO A 85 -12.41 24.68 19.17
N TRP A 86 -11.30 23.98 19.40
CA TRP A 86 -11.26 22.51 19.54
C TRP A 86 -11.94 22.00 20.82
N GLU A 87 -12.45 22.91 21.66
CA GLU A 87 -13.21 22.58 22.86
C GLU A 87 -14.63 22.07 22.50
N PRO A 88 -15.04 20.90 23.03
CA PRO A 88 -16.37 20.38 22.81
C PRO A 88 -17.43 21.36 23.33
N GLY A 89 -18.38 21.73 22.47
CA GLY A 89 -19.47 22.66 22.80
C GLY A 89 -19.27 24.12 22.39
N LYS A 90 -18.08 24.52 21.94
CA LYS A 90 -17.80 25.89 21.41
C LYS A 90 -17.61 25.94 19.89
N GLN A 91 -17.86 24.83 19.19
CA GLN A 91 -17.71 24.77 17.74
C GLN A 91 -18.77 25.63 17.03
N ARG A 92 -18.32 26.49 16.09
CA ARG A 92 -19.22 27.16 15.14
C ARG A 92 -19.91 26.09 14.30
N ARG A 93 -21.20 26.26 13.99
CA ARG A 93 -21.93 25.34 13.12
C ARG A 93 -21.20 25.25 11.78
N VAL A 94 -20.75 24.04 11.44
CA VAL A 94 -20.16 23.75 10.12
C VAL A 94 -21.19 24.10 9.05
N ALA A 95 -20.77 24.80 7.99
CA ALA A 95 -21.66 25.25 6.91
C ALA A 95 -22.24 24.08 6.08
N GLU A 96 -21.65 22.89 6.22
CA GLU A 96 -22.17 21.68 5.61
C GLU A 96 -23.50 21.30 6.27
N SER A 97 -24.54 21.18 5.43
CA SER A 97 -25.82 20.67 5.87
C SER A 97 -25.62 19.22 6.31
N LYS A 98 -26.11 18.88 7.51
CA LYS A 98 -26.05 17.51 8.03
C LYS A 98 -26.80 16.61 7.05
N ALA A 99 -26.06 15.80 6.28
CA ALA A 99 -26.66 14.84 5.37
C ALA A 99 -27.53 13.89 6.20
N GLY A 100 -28.85 14.08 6.11
CA GLY A 100 -29.82 13.23 6.77
C GLY A 100 -29.80 11.87 6.12
N TYR A 101 -29.06 10.91 6.69
CA TYR A 101 -29.18 9.52 6.30
C TYR A 101 -30.64 9.11 6.47
N ARG A 102 -31.34 8.95 5.34
CA ARG A 102 -32.74 8.55 5.30
C ARG A 102 -32.81 7.09 5.72
N ARG A 103 -33.14 6.84 6.99
CA ARG A 103 -33.44 5.49 7.49
C ARG A 103 -34.62 4.95 6.67
N GLY A 104 -34.34 4.07 5.72
CA GLY A 104 -35.37 3.39 4.96
C GLY A 104 -36.29 2.65 5.92
N LYS A 105 -37.61 2.91 5.82
CA LYS A 105 -38.59 2.12 6.56
C LYS A 105 -38.52 0.68 6.04
N ALA A 106 -38.03 -0.23 6.87
CA ALA A 106 -38.17 -1.66 6.62
C ALA A 106 -39.66 -1.99 6.52
N LYS A 107 -40.13 -2.37 5.32
CA LYS A 107 -41.45 -2.99 5.15
C LYS A 107 -41.47 -4.27 5.98
N ARG A 108 -42.27 -4.30 7.05
CA ARG A 108 -42.68 -5.56 7.68
C ARG A 108 -43.90 -6.06 6.93
N LYS A 109 -43.75 -7.30 6.43
CA LYS A 109 -44.74 -8.32 6.02
C LYS A 109 -46.04 -7.84 5.38
#